data_AF-A0A7V1LT84-F1
#
_entry.id   AF-A0A7V1LT84-F1
#
_cell.length_a   1.000
_cell.length_b   1.000
_cell.length_c   1.000
_cell.angle_alpha   90.00
_cell.angle_beta   90.00
_cell.angle_gamma   90.00
#
_symmetry.space_group_name_H-M   'P 1'
#
loop_
_entity.id
_entity.type
_entity.pdbx_description
1 polymer ?
#
loop_
_entity_poly.entity_id
_entity_poly.type
_entity_poly.pdbx_seq_one_letter_code
_entity_poly.pdbx_strand_id
1 'polypeptide(L)'
;LNRIAFQKALDDIGANENAGTNFSLQVLTKDFKRGVQLLSDNLLHPALPNNAFRIVRMQTARTVAGELKSPDYLTSRALTKALVPKNDPALRRATPKSVNSLSLKDVKGFYKHVFRPDLTTIVVIGNIKPANAKTEIEKYFGAWQAKGPKPNTEFSPIPLNKPSTTLVPNRSRVQDKVILAENLKITRSNPDYYALQLGNHVLGGAFYATRLYKDLRENRGLVYYVSSSFNIGKHRSTYEVNYACDPPNVSKARAIVVRDLKQMQNSKVTNNELKQAKAMILRDIQLSESSIGSIAGGLLSRSLLGLPLNEPTIAAARYIKLNAKQIQKAYSKWLHPDNFVQVTQGPNPK
;
A
#
# COMPACT_ATOMS: atom_id res chain seq x y z
N LEU A 1 -4.41 -30.73 -12.28
CA LEU A 1 -4.91 -30.42 -13.64
C LEU A 1 -3.80 -29.74 -14.44
N ASN A 2 -3.77 -29.84 -15.78
CA ASN A 2 -2.91 -28.97 -16.59
C ASN A 2 -3.51 -27.55 -16.67
N ARG A 3 -2.78 -26.56 -17.21
CA ARG A 3 -3.21 -25.15 -17.23
C ARG A 3 -4.63 -24.96 -17.80
N ILE A 4 -4.92 -25.57 -18.95
CA ILE A 4 -6.21 -25.38 -19.66
C ILE A 4 -7.33 -26.06 -18.88
N ALA A 5 -7.11 -27.28 -18.40
CA ALA A 5 -8.10 -28.01 -17.60
C ALA A 5 -8.34 -27.35 -16.24
N PHE A 6 -7.32 -26.72 -15.65
CA PHE A 6 -7.46 -25.96 -14.41
C PHE A 6 -8.32 -24.71 -14.62
N GLN A 7 -8.05 -23.93 -15.68
CA GLN A 7 -8.88 -22.77 -16.02
C GLN A 7 -10.33 -23.20 -16.28
N LYS A 8 -10.55 -24.24 -17.08
CA LYS A 8 -11.90 -24.77 -17.30
C LYS A 8 -12.59 -25.18 -16.00
N ALA A 9 -11.88 -25.81 -15.06
CA ALA A 9 -12.45 -26.20 -13.78
C ALA A 9 -12.85 -25.01 -12.89
N LEU A 10 -12.18 -23.85 -13.04
CA LEU A 10 -12.60 -22.60 -12.41
C LEU A 10 -13.82 -22.01 -13.14
N ASP A 11 -13.80 -21.98 -14.46
CA ASP A 11 -14.89 -21.43 -15.29
C ASP A 11 -16.21 -22.21 -15.07
N ASP A 12 -16.13 -23.54 -14.94
CA ASP A 12 -17.29 -24.42 -14.71
C ASP A 12 -18.02 -24.13 -13.39
N ILE A 13 -17.36 -23.49 -12.43
CA ILE A 13 -17.94 -23.06 -11.15
C ILE A 13 -18.02 -21.54 -11.00
N GLY A 14 -17.71 -20.79 -12.07
CA GLY A 14 -17.66 -19.32 -12.05
C GLY A 14 -16.70 -18.76 -11.00
N ALA A 15 -15.60 -19.45 -10.71
CA ALA A 15 -14.63 -19.02 -9.71
C ALA A 15 -13.60 -18.05 -10.30
N ASN A 16 -13.25 -17.03 -9.51
CA ASN A 16 -12.07 -16.21 -9.73
C ASN A 16 -11.02 -16.57 -8.67
N GLU A 17 -9.89 -17.09 -9.10
CA GLU A 17 -8.83 -17.60 -8.24
C GLU A 17 -7.48 -17.01 -8.66
N ASN A 18 -6.64 -16.74 -7.66
CA ASN A 18 -5.25 -16.38 -7.88
C ASN A 18 -4.40 -16.99 -6.77
N ALA A 19 -3.29 -17.63 -7.14
CA ALA A 19 -2.31 -18.18 -6.20
C ALA A 19 -0.91 -17.60 -6.43
N GLY A 20 -0.23 -17.27 -5.33
CA GLY A 20 1.10 -16.68 -5.32
C GLY A 20 1.53 -16.37 -3.88
N THR A 21 2.47 -15.44 -3.69
CA THR A 21 2.84 -14.97 -2.35
C THR A 21 1.68 -14.26 -1.62
N ASN A 22 0.68 -13.81 -2.38
CA ASN A 22 -0.69 -13.57 -1.91
C ASN A 22 -1.63 -14.43 -2.76
N PHE A 23 -2.78 -14.82 -2.20
CA PHE A 23 -3.76 -15.63 -2.90
C PHE A 23 -5.20 -15.24 -2.54
N SER A 24 -6.14 -15.59 -3.41
CA SER A 24 -7.55 -15.26 -3.26
C SER A 24 -8.44 -16.26 -4.00
N LEU A 25 -9.66 -16.44 -3.50
CA LEU A 25 -10.72 -17.18 -4.16
C LEU A 25 -12.04 -16.44 -3.97
N GLN A 26 -12.75 -16.21 -5.07
CA GLN A 26 -14.14 -15.77 -5.09
C GLN A 26 -14.97 -16.81 -5.86
N VAL A 27 -16.04 -17.29 -5.23
CA VAL A 27 -16.87 -18.37 -5.78
C VAL A 27 -18.26 -18.32 -5.14
N LEU A 28 -19.26 -18.94 -5.78
CA LEU A 28 -20.60 -19.12 -5.22
C LEU A 28 -20.58 -20.09 -4.02
N THR A 29 -21.47 -19.87 -3.04
CA THR A 29 -21.56 -20.71 -1.82
C THR A 29 -21.66 -22.20 -2.12
N LYS A 30 -22.46 -22.59 -3.12
CA LYS A 30 -22.67 -24.00 -3.51
C LYS A 30 -21.38 -24.68 -4.00
N ASP A 31 -20.45 -23.90 -4.54
CA ASP A 31 -19.20 -24.37 -5.14
C ASP A 31 -17.98 -24.12 -4.24
N PHE A 32 -18.19 -23.60 -3.02
CA PHE A 32 -17.11 -23.24 -2.08
C PHE A 32 -16.09 -24.37 -1.87
N LYS A 33 -16.58 -25.59 -1.63
CA LYS A 33 -15.74 -26.79 -1.47
C LYS A 33 -14.85 -27.05 -2.69
N ARG A 34 -15.41 -26.96 -3.89
CA ARG A 34 -14.66 -27.17 -5.14
C ARG A 34 -13.66 -26.04 -5.38
N GLY A 35 -14.03 -24.80 -5.08
CA GLY A 35 -13.13 -23.65 -5.17
C GLY A 35 -11.94 -23.78 -4.22
N VAL A 36 -12.16 -24.13 -2.94
CA VAL A 36 -11.07 -24.31 -1.96
C VAL A 36 -10.15 -25.46 -2.38
N GLN A 37 -10.70 -26.55 -2.92
CA GLN A 37 -9.88 -27.63 -3.49
C GLN A 37 -8.95 -27.11 -4.59
N LEU A 38 -9.48 -26.36 -5.55
CA LEU A 38 -8.70 -25.85 -6.69
C LEU A 38 -7.63 -24.85 -6.23
N LEU A 39 -7.98 -23.94 -5.30
CA LEU A 39 -7.03 -23.01 -4.69
C LEU A 39 -5.90 -23.78 -3.98
N SER A 40 -6.24 -24.79 -3.19
CA SER A 40 -5.25 -25.63 -2.51
C SER A 40 -4.34 -26.35 -3.49
N ASP A 41 -4.88 -26.94 -4.55
CA ASP A 41 -4.08 -27.62 -5.58
C ASP A 41 -3.10 -26.64 -6.26
N ASN A 42 -3.55 -25.42 -6.58
CA ASN A 42 -2.71 -24.40 -7.21
C ASN A 42 -1.61 -23.88 -6.27
N LEU A 43 -1.98 -23.61 -5.01
CA LEU A 43 -1.06 -23.01 -4.04
C LEU A 43 -0.07 -24.04 -3.46
N LEU A 44 -0.52 -25.24 -3.12
CA LEU A 44 0.29 -26.25 -2.44
C LEU A 44 1.01 -27.20 -3.41
N HIS A 45 0.50 -27.37 -4.62
CA HIS A 45 1.04 -28.30 -5.61
C HIS A 45 1.25 -27.66 -6.99
N PRO A 46 1.96 -26.52 -7.11
CA PRO A 46 2.12 -25.85 -8.40
C PRO A 46 2.93 -26.70 -9.37
N ALA A 47 2.38 -26.93 -10.56
CA ALA A 47 2.98 -27.83 -11.56
C ALA A 47 4.36 -27.36 -12.08
N LEU A 48 4.58 -26.04 -12.15
CA LEU A 48 5.82 -25.39 -12.60
C LEU A 48 6.51 -26.07 -13.81
N PRO A 49 5.80 -26.25 -14.95
CA PRO A 49 6.34 -26.96 -16.10
C PRO A 49 7.47 -26.17 -16.78
N ASN A 50 8.52 -26.89 -17.23
CA ASN A 50 9.73 -26.29 -17.79
C ASN A 50 9.46 -25.38 -19.01
N ASN A 51 8.59 -25.81 -19.93
CA ASN A 51 8.25 -25.00 -21.11
C ASN A 51 7.60 -23.67 -20.73
N ALA A 52 6.67 -23.65 -19.76
CA ALA A 52 6.06 -22.41 -19.30
C ALA A 52 7.08 -21.52 -18.58
N PHE A 53 7.96 -22.10 -17.76
CA PHE A 53 9.03 -21.35 -17.10
C PHE A 53 9.93 -20.61 -18.09
N ARG A 54 10.35 -21.27 -19.18
CA ARG A 54 11.17 -20.64 -20.23
C ARG A 54 10.49 -19.42 -20.85
N ILE A 55 9.19 -19.53 -21.13
CA ILE A 55 8.38 -18.45 -21.72
C ILE A 55 8.24 -17.29 -20.72
N VAL A 56 7.81 -17.58 -19.49
CA VAL A 56 7.59 -16.57 -18.45
C VAL A 56 8.88 -15.85 -18.08
N ARG A 57 10.02 -16.56 -17.99
CA ARG A 57 11.34 -15.94 -17.73
C ARG A 57 11.70 -14.94 -18.82
N MET A 58 11.53 -15.30 -20.09
CA MET A 58 11.82 -14.42 -21.22
C MET A 58 10.91 -13.19 -21.24
N GLN A 59 9.60 -13.38 -21.05
CA GLN A 59 8.64 -12.29 -20.99
C GLN A 59 8.95 -11.35 -19.82
N THR A 60 9.21 -11.91 -18.63
CA THR A 60 9.57 -11.14 -17.43
C THR A 60 10.85 -10.33 -17.65
N ALA A 61 11.88 -10.91 -18.27
CA ALA A 61 13.12 -10.18 -18.55
C ALA A 61 12.90 -8.98 -19.50
N ARG A 62 11.99 -9.11 -20.47
CA ARG A 62 11.60 -8.01 -21.37
C ARG A 62 10.77 -6.95 -20.65
N THR A 63 9.81 -7.36 -19.82
CA THR A 63 9.01 -6.45 -18.98
C THR A 63 9.93 -5.63 -18.07
N VAL A 64 10.83 -6.29 -17.34
CA VAL A 64 11.82 -5.62 -16.48
C VAL A 64 12.71 -4.67 -17.27
N ALA A 65 13.12 -5.03 -18.49
CA ALA A 65 13.92 -4.13 -19.34
C ALA A 65 13.17 -2.83 -19.70
N GLY A 66 11.86 -2.91 -19.95
CA GLY A 66 10.99 -1.75 -20.19
C GLY A 66 10.73 -0.94 -18.91
N GLU A 67 10.36 -1.61 -17.82
CA GLU A 67 10.10 -0.98 -16.52
C GLU A 67 11.29 -0.15 -16.04
N LEU A 68 12.51 -0.69 -16.12
CA LEU A 68 13.74 0.01 -15.69
C LEU A 68 14.00 1.32 -16.43
N LYS A 69 13.41 1.52 -17.61
CA LYS A 69 13.51 2.74 -18.41
C LYS A 69 12.30 3.65 -18.26
N SER A 70 11.21 3.17 -17.68
CA SER A 70 9.99 3.96 -17.53
C SER A 70 10.21 5.11 -16.54
N PRO A 71 9.74 6.33 -16.85
CA PRO A 71 9.84 7.45 -15.93
C PRO A 71 9.17 7.19 -14.58
N ASP A 72 8.05 6.45 -14.55
CA ASP A 72 7.36 6.13 -13.30
C ASP A 72 8.21 5.25 -12.37
N TYR A 73 8.89 4.23 -12.92
CA TYR A 73 9.82 3.41 -12.14
C TYR A 73 11.00 4.25 -11.63
N LEU A 74 11.57 5.11 -12.49
CA LEU A 74 12.68 5.98 -12.10
C LEU A 74 12.29 6.97 -10.99
N THR A 75 11.08 7.51 -11.04
CA THR A 75 10.48 8.35 -9.98
C THR A 75 10.34 7.58 -8.67
N SER A 76 9.69 6.40 -8.70
CA SER A 76 9.55 5.54 -7.52
C SER A 76 10.91 5.13 -6.93
N ARG A 77 11.88 4.84 -7.79
CA ARG A 77 13.24 4.49 -7.41
C ARG A 77 13.98 5.67 -6.77
N ALA A 78 13.87 6.86 -7.34
CA ALA A 78 14.46 8.07 -6.78
C ALA A 78 13.89 8.38 -5.39
N LEU A 79 12.57 8.28 -5.25
CA LEU A 79 11.88 8.48 -3.97
C LEU A 79 12.36 7.48 -2.91
N THR A 80 12.34 6.18 -3.23
CA THR A 80 12.80 5.13 -2.32
C THR A 80 14.25 5.36 -1.89
N LYS A 81 15.15 5.66 -2.85
CA LYS A 81 16.57 5.93 -2.58
C LYS A 81 16.79 7.14 -1.67
N ALA A 82 15.93 8.15 -1.76
CA ALA A 82 16.02 9.34 -0.92
C ALA A 82 15.51 9.09 0.51
N LEU A 83 14.59 8.12 0.68
CA LEU A 83 13.99 7.81 1.97
C LEU A 83 14.73 6.72 2.77
N VAL A 84 15.36 5.73 2.13
CA VAL A 84 15.94 4.58 2.83
C VAL A 84 17.48 4.57 2.83
N PRO A 85 18.14 3.93 3.83
CA PRO A 85 19.60 3.76 3.84
C PRO A 85 20.14 3.02 2.60
N LYS A 86 21.42 3.27 2.24
CA LYS A 86 22.06 2.73 1.01
C LYS A 86 21.97 1.20 0.84
N ASN A 87 21.96 0.44 1.94
CA ASN A 87 21.94 -1.03 1.93
C ASN A 87 20.57 -1.61 2.31
N ASP A 88 19.52 -0.78 2.32
CA ASP A 88 18.19 -1.22 2.67
C ASP A 88 17.64 -2.26 1.69
N PRO A 89 16.97 -3.33 2.15
CA PRO A 89 16.41 -4.34 1.24
C PRO A 89 15.36 -3.79 0.27
N ALA A 90 14.71 -2.65 0.58
CA ALA A 90 13.81 -1.96 -0.33
C ALA A 90 14.52 -1.43 -1.61
N LEU A 91 15.85 -1.33 -1.58
CA LEU A 91 16.66 -0.96 -2.74
C LEU A 91 17.05 -2.13 -3.64
N ARG A 92 16.67 -3.37 -3.31
CA ARG A 92 16.85 -4.50 -4.23
C ARG A 92 16.06 -4.25 -5.51
N ARG A 93 16.62 -4.64 -6.65
CA ARG A 93 15.96 -4.52 -7.96
C ARG A 93 16.29 -5.70 -8.83
N ALA A 94 15.30 -6.16 -9.58
CA ALA A 94 15.53 -7.10 -10.66
C ALA A 94 16.20 -6.40 -11.85
N THR A 95 16.94 -7.16 -12.63
CA THR A 95 17.49 -6.75 -13.93
C THR A 95 17.19 -7.85 -14.95
N PRO A 96 17.19 -7.55 -16.26
CA PRO A 96 17.03 -8.58 -17.27
C PRO A 96 18.08 -9.70 -17.12
N LYS A 97 19.32 -9.34 -16.74
CA LYS A 97 20.39 -10.29 -16.44
C LYS A 97 20.05 -11.20 -15.27
N SER A 98 19.62 -10.64 -14.13
CA SER A 98 19.27 -11.45 -12.94
C SER A 98 18.03 -12.32 -13.15
N VAL A 99 17.08 -11.88 -13.97
CA VAL A 99 15.90 -12.70 -14.33
C VAL A 99 16.31 -13.84 -15.26
N ASN A 100 17.13 -13.55 -16.28
CA ASN A 100 17.60 -14.56 -17.22
C ASN A 100 18.51 -15.62 -16.58
N SER A 101 19.22 -15.27 -15.49
CA SER A 101 20.04 -16.23 -14.75
C SER A 101 19.22 -17.20 -13.88
N LEU A 102 17.93 -16.95 -13.66
CA LEU A 102 17.09 -17.86 -12.87
C LEU A 102 16.93 -19.20 -13.58
N SER A 103 17.06 -20.28 -12.83
CA SER A 103 16.70 -21.63 -13.22
C SER A 103 15.35 -22.03 -12.62
N LEU A 104 14.73 -23.08 -13.16
CA LEU A 104 13.51 -23.65 -12.57
C LEU A 104 13.78 -24.21 -11.16
N LYS A 105 15.02 -24.66 -10.89
CA LYS A 105 15.44 -25.12 -9.57
C LYS A 105 15.39 -23.99 -8.54
N ASP A 106 15.79 -22.77 -8.92
CA ASP A 106 15.75 -21.59 -8.04
C ASP A 106 14.31 -21.24 -7.66
N VAL A 107 13.39 -21.27 -8.64
CA VAL A 107 11.95 -21.02 -8.39
C VAL A 107 11.36 -22.06 -7.45
N LYS A 108 11.66 -23.35 -7.68
CA LYS A 108 11.21 -24.45 -6.79
C LYS A 108 11.82 -24.33 -5.40
N GLY A 109 13.08 -23.89 -5.30
CA GLY A 109 13.76 -23.63 -4.02
C GLY A 109 13.10 -22.49 -3.26
N PHE A 110 12.84 -21.37 -3.93
CA PHE A 110 12.13 -20.22 -3.36
C PHE A 110 10.73 -20.60 -2.88
N TYR A 111 9.97 -21.33 -3.71
CA TYR A 111 8.63 -21.82 -3.35
C TYR A 111 8.65 -22.62 -2.04
N LYS A 112 9.55 -23.60 -1.91
CA LYS A 112 9.68 -24.44 -0.70
C LYS A 112 10.04 -23.64 0.56
N HIS A 113 10.71 -22.50 0.42
CA HIS A 113 11.16 -21.69 1.55
C HIS A 113 10.12 -20.63 1.98
N VAL A 114 9.40 -20.06 1.00
CA VAL A 114 8.52 -18.91 1.21
C VAL A 114 7.06 -19.29 1.42
N PHE A 115 6.59 -20.37 0.79
CA PHE A 115 5.21 -20.82 0.92
C PHE A 115 5.10 -21.70 2.17
N ARG A 116 4.71 -21.09 3.28
CA ARG A 116 4.61 -21.75 4.60
C ARG A 116 3.35 -21.34 5.37
N PRO A 117 2.73 -22.28 6.10
CA PRO A 117 1.46 -22.06 6.79
C PRO A 117 1.57 -21.05 7.96
N ASP A 118 2.70 -21.02 8.66
CA ASP A 118 2.95 -20.19 9.85
C ASP A 118 3.30 -18.71 9.53
N LEU A 119 3.32 -18.36 8.24
CA LEU A 119 3.29 -16.97 7.73
C LEU A 119 2.02 -16.67 6.92
N THR A 120 1.04 -17.59 6.92
CA THR A 120 -0.19 -17.46 6.13
C THR A 120 -1.36 -17.14 7.03
N THR A 121 -2.22 -16.21 6.58
CA THR A 121 -3.52 -15.94 7.20
C THR A 121 -4.59 -16.09 6.12
N ILE A 122 -5.62 -16.89 6.41
CA ILE A 122 -6.78 -17.06 5.52
C ILE A 122 -7.98 -16.40 6.18
N VAL A 123 -8.63 -15.51 5.44
CA VAL A 123 -9.91 -14.89 5.84
C VAL A 123 -10.99 -15.40 4.91
N VAL A 124 -12.06 -15.95 5.47
CA VAL A 124 -13.24 -16.39 4.71
C VAL A 124 -14.41 -15.48 5.08
N ILE A 125 -15.01 -14.84 4.07
CA ILE A 125 -16.23 -14.04 4.21
C ILE A 125 -17.21 -14.45 3.13
N GLY A 126 -18.48 -14.64 3.53
CA GLY A 126 -19.57 -14.92 2.62
C GLY A 126 -20.74 -15.56 3.36
N ASN A 127 -21.72 -16.03 2.59
CA ASN A 127 -22.84 -16.81 3.11
C ASN A 127 -22.37 -18.24 3.44
N ILE A 128 -21.65 -18.40 4.56
CA ILE A 128 -21.15 -19.69 5.06
C ILE A 128 -21.00 -19.65 6.59
N LYS A 129 -21.35 -20.75 7.27
CA LYS A 129 -21.12 -20.88 8.72
C LYS A 129 -19.62 -21.01 9.00
N PRO A 130 -19.06 -20.31 10.02
CA PRO A 130 -17.64 -20.40 10.36
C PRO A 130 -17.12 -21.83 10.57
N ALA A 131 -17.93 -22.71 11.17
CA ALA A 131 -17.56 -24.13 11.36
C ALA A 131 -17.38 -24.88 10.03
N ASN A 132 -18.24 -24.62 9.04
CA ASN A 132 -18.16 -25.24 7.71
C ASN A 132 -16.95 -24.70 6.94
N ALA A 133 -16.72 -23.39 7.01
CA ALA A 133 -15.53 -22.77 6.41
C ALA A 133 -14.25 -23.36 7.00
N LYS A 134 -14.17 -23.44 8.34
CA LYS A 134 -13.04 -24.05 9.05
C LYS A 134 -12.81 -25.49 8.60
N THR A 135 -13.85 -26.31 8.57
CA THR A 135 -13.76 -27.71 8.16
C THR A 135 -13.18 -27.86 6.75
N GLU A 136 -13.64 -27.06 5.78
CA GLU A 136 -13.16 -27.16 4.40
C GLU A 136 -11.72 -26.65 4.25
N ILE A 137 -11.36 -25.57 4.95
CA ILE A 137 -9.98 -25.06 4.96
C ILE A 137 -9.04 -26.08 5.61
N GLU A 138 -9.41 -26.66 6.75
CA GLU A 138 -8.60 -27.67 7.44
C GLU A 138 -8.43 -28.94 6.62
N LYS A 139 -9.46 -29.34 5.88
CA LYS A 139 -9.38 -30.51 5.00
C LYS A 139 -8.28 -30.38 3.94
N TYR A 140 -8.11 -29.20 3.35
CA TYR A 140 -7.16 -28.99 2.25
C TYR A 140 -5.81 -28.42 2.71
N PHE A 141 -5.81 -27.54 3.71
CA PHE A 141 -4.61 -26.86 4.21
C PHE A 141 -4.11 -27.41 5.55
N GLY A 142 -4.86 -28.26 6.25
CA GLY A 142 -4.50 -28.72 7.60
C GLY A 142 -3.27 -29.62 7.67
N ALA A 143 -2.94 -30.32 6.57
CA ALA A 143 -1.71 -31.10 6.45
C ALA A 143 -0.50 -30.26 5.99
N TRP A 144 -0.69 -28.97 5.67
CA TRP A 144 0.39 -28.10 5.24
C TRP A 144 1.30 -27.77 6.43
N GLN A 145 2.58 -28.13 6.32
CA GLN A 145 3.57 -27.92 7.38
C GLN A 145 4.69 -27.00 6.91
N ALA A 146 5.13 -26.11 7.80
CA ALA A 146 6.31 -25.29 7.57
C ALA A 146 7.58 -26.15 7.68
N LYS A 147 8.58 -25.85 6.85
CA LYS A 147 9.90 -26.48 6.91
C LYS A 147 10.96 -25.46 7.30
N GLY A 148 11.77 -25.80 8.30
CA GLY A 148 12.84 -24.94 8.82
C GLY A 148 12.35 -23.75 9.67
N PRO A 149 13.28 -22.94 10.19
CA PRO A 149 12.96 -21.83 11.07
C PRO A 149 12.11 -20.78 10.35
N LYS A 150 11.24 -20.10 11.10
CA LYS A 150 10.42 -18.99 10.59
C LYS A 150 11.31 -17.80 10.21
N PRO A 151 11.34 -17.36 8.94
CA PRO A 151 12.15 -16.23 8.55
C PRO A 151 11.58 -14.94 9.14
N ASN A 152 12.47 -14.01 9.51
CA ASN A 152 12.05 -12.65 9.81
C ASN A 152 11.82 -11.90 8.49
N THR A 153 10.57 -11.53 8.23
CA THR A 153 10.16 -10.78 7.04
C THR A 153 9.93 -9.30 7.33
N GLU A 154 10.12 -8.86 8.58
CA GLU A 154 9.87 -7.48 8.97
C GLU A 154 11.07 -6.60 8.64
N PHE A 155 10.79 -5.44 8.06
CA PHE A 155 11.80 -4.43 7.79
C PHE A 155 12.22 -3.73 9.09
N SER A 156 13.52 -3.58 9.31
CA SER A 156 14.05 -2.82 10.44
C SER A 156 13.64 -1.34 10.37
N PRO A 157 13.45 -0.65 11.50
CA PRO A 157 13.23 0.80 11.52
C PRO A 157 14.33 1.58 10.78
N ILE A 158 13.97 2.73 10.23
CA ILE A 158 14.88 3.62 9.49
C ILE A 158 14.94 5.02 10.14
N PRO A 159 16.04 5.76 9.97
CA PRO A 159 16.13 7.12 10.48
C PRO A 159 15.23 8.08 9.69
N LEU A 160 15.08 9.30 10.23
CA LEU A 160 14.54 10.41 9.45
C LEU A 160 15.45 10.65 8.24
N ASN A 161 14.86 10.92 7.09
CA ASN A 161 15.60 11.27 5.89
C ASN A 161 16.09 12.72 5.96
N LYS A 162 17.02 13.08 5.07
CA LYS A 162 17.43 14.46 4.84
C LYS A 162 16.66 15.04 3.64
N PRO A 163 16.47 16.37 3.56
CA PRO A 163 15.86 16.96 2.38
C PRO A 163 16.74 16.74 1.15
N SER A 164 16.10 16.52 0.01
CA SER A 164 16.77 16.41 -1.29
C SER A 164 15.78 16.68 -2.41
N THR A 165 16.26 17.13 -3.57
CA THR A 165 15.42 17.30 -4.76
C THR A 165 15.98 16.43 -5.88
N THR A 166 15.11 15.68 -6.55
CA THR A 166 15.47 14.89 -7.73
C THR A 166 14.46 15.15 -8.84
N LEU A 167 14.97 15.28 -10.06
CA LEU A 167 14.17 15.45 -11.26
C LEU A 167 14.29 14.21 -12.15
N VAL A 168 13.16 13.68 -12.57
CA VAL A 168 13.05 12.52 -13.46
C VAL A 168 12.42 12.97 -14.78
N PRO A 169 13.20 13.04 -15.87
CA PRO A 169 12.66 13.46 -17.16
C PRO A 169 11.55 12.53 -17.66
N ASN A 170 10.45 13.14 -18.11
CA ASN A 170 9.36 12.47 -18.80
C ASN A 170 8.79 13.37 -19.90
N ARG A 171 9.32 13.22 -21.12
CA ARG A 171 8.95 14.02 -22.29
C ARG A 171 7.49 13.84 -22.75
N SER A 172 6.79 12.80 -22.28
CA SER A 172 5.37 12.62 -22.62
C SER A 172 4.42 13.43 -21.74
N ARG A 173 4.91 14.11 -20.69
CA ARG A 173 4.08 14.91 -19.79
C ARG A 173 4.16 16.39 -20.14
N VAL A 174 3.03 17.08 -20.02
CA VAL A 174 2.94 18.54 -20.14
C VAL A 174 3.12 19.22 -18.78
N GLN A 175 2.43 18.70 -17.76
CA GLN A 175 2.58 19.14 -16.37
C GLN A 175 3.72 18.38 -15.68
N ASP A 176 4.20 18.87 -14.55
CA ASP A 176 5.03 18.12 -13.60
C ASP A 176 4.17 17.31 -12.63
N LYS A 177 4.67 16.16 -12.19
CA LYS A 177 4.11 15.33 -11.11
C LYS A 177 5.12 15.41 -10.00
N VAL A 178 4.70 15.92 -8.85
CA VAL A 178 5.59 16.17 -7.73
C VAL A 178 5.16 15.32 -6.56
N ILE A 179 6.13 14.62 -5.97
CA ILE A 179 5.99 13.87 -4.73
C ILE A 179 6.89 14.52 -3.69
N LEU A 180 6.30 15.01 -2.62
CA LEU A 180 7.00 15.40 -1.39
C LEU A 180 6.83 14.27 -0.38
N ALA A 181 7.92 13.80 0.21
CA ALA A 181 7.85 12.71 1.20
C ALA A 181 8.85 12.89 2.34
N GLU A 182 8.49 12.40 3.52
CA GLU A 182 9.39 12.27 4.66
C GLU A 182 9.12 10.99 5.44
N ASN A 183 10.16 10.45 6.07
CA ASN A 183 10.04 9.36 7.04
C ASN A 183 9.58 9.92 8.39
N LEU A 184 8.78 9.15 9.11
CA LEU A 184 8.31 9.48 10.45
C LEU A 184 8.78 8.44 11.47
N LYS A 185 9.14 8.88 12.68
CA LYS A 185 9.48 8.00 13.80
C LYS A 185 8.27 7.53 14.62
N ILE A 186 7.14 7.30 13.94
CA ILE A 186 5.90 6.79 14.53
C ILE A 186 5.61 5.39 13.99
N THR A 187 4.89 4.57 14.76
CA THR A 187 4.42 3.25 14.35
C THR A 187 2.91 3.16 14.50
N ARG A 188 2.28 2.14 13.89
CA ARG A 188 0.82 1.96 13.87
C ARG A 188 0.19 1.81 15.25
N SER A 189 0.95 1.35 16.25
CA SER A 189 0.50 1.19 17.64
C SER A 189 0.52 2.49 18.44
N ASN A 190 1.14 3.55 17.92
CA ASN A 190 1.23 4.83 18.62
C ASN A 190 -0.15 5.51 18.70
N PRO A 191 -0.57 6.04 19.86
CA PRO A 191 -1.89 6.68 20.02
C PRO A 191 -2.05 7.97 19.19
N ASP A 192 -0.95 8.64 18.84
CA ASP A 192 -0.99 9.85 18.00
C ASP A 192 -1.40 9.55 16.55
N TYR A 193 -1.41 8.26 16.12
CA TYR A 193 -1.86 7.82 14.80
C TYR A 193 -3.24 8.41 14.42
N TYR A 194 -4.21 8.36 15.33
CA TYR A 194 -5.56 8.85 15.05
C TYR A 194 -5.60 10.37 14.92
N ALA A 195 -4.79 11.10 15.69
CA ALA A 195 -4.71 12.54 15.56
C ALA A 195 -4.09 12.95 14.21
N LEU A 196 -3.07 12.21 13.74
CA LEU A 196 -2.48 12.41 12.41
C LEU A 196 -3.49 12.13 11.29
N GLN A 197 -4.17 10.98 11.34
CA GLN A 197 -5.17 10.62 10.33
C GLN A 197 -6.33 11.63 10.29
N LEU A 198 -6.89 12.01 11.45
CA LEU A 198 -7.97 12.99 11.51
C LEU A 198 -7.52 14.38 11.02
N GLY A 199 -6.31 14.81 11.37
CA GLY A 199 -5.75 16.05 10.84
C GLY A 199 -5.52 15.99 9.33
N ASN A 200 -5.24 14.81 8.76
CA ASN A 200 -5.07 14.65 7.33
C ASN A 200 -6.39 14.92 6.58
N HIS A 201 -7.54 14.58 7.16
CA HIS A 201 -8.87 14.94 6.60
C HIS A 201 -9.19 16.44 6.69
N VAL A 202 -8.44 17.22 7.47
CA VAL A 202 -8.49 18.70 7.39
C VAL A 202 -7.56 19.20 6.28
N LEU A 203 -6.37 18.60 6.17
CA LEU A 203 -5.29 19.10 5.33
C LEU A 203 -5.43 18.74 3.84
N GLY A 204 -5.59 17.46 3.50
CA GLY A 204 -5.53 17.00 2.10
C GLY A 204 -5.97 15.56 1.83
N GLY A 205 -6.55 14.87 2.81
CA GLY A 205 -7.11 13.52 2.70
C GLY A 205 -8.55 13.46 2.19
N ALA A 206 -9.07 14.57 1.69
CA ALA A 206 -10.47 14.76 1.32
C ALA A 206 -10.56 15.80 0.18
N PHE A 207 -11.39 15.55 -0.84
CA PHE A 207 -11.37 16.29 -2.11
C PHE A 207 -11.58 17.81 -1.95
N TYR A 208 -12.81 18.29 -1.87
CA TYR A 208 -13.08 19.70 -2.19
C TYR A 208 -12.93 20.67 -1.01
N ALA A 209 -12.99 20.16 0.22
CA ALA A 209 -13.14 21.00 1.40
C ALA A 209 -11.92 20.96 2.34
N THR A 210 -10.76 20.54 1.83
CA THR A 210 -9.49 20.52 2.57
C THR A 210 -8.61 21.74 2.28
N ARG A 211 -7.71 22.07 3.21
CA ARG A 211 -6.83 23.25 3.09
C ARG A 211 -6.00 23.23 1.81
N LEU A 212 -5.31 22.11 1.53
CA LEU A 212 -4.47 21.98 0.34
C LEU A 212 -5.29 22.16 -0.94
N TYR A 213 -6.49 21.58 -1.01
CA TYR A 213 -7.35 21.76 -2.18
C TYR A 213 -7.74 23.23 -2.37
N LYS A 214 -8.25 23.88 -1.32
CA LYS A 214 -8.66 25.29 -1.37
C LYS A 214 -7.51 26.19 -1.77
N ASP A 215 -6.35 26.02 -1.13
CA ASP A 215 -5.24 26.94 -1.31
C ASP A 215 -4.45 26.74 -2.61
N LEU A 216 -4.32 25.49 -3.08
CA LEU A 216 -3.60 25.20 -4.33
C LEU A 216 -4.49 25.24 -5.56
N ARG A 217 -5.72 24.72 -5.47
CA ARG A 217 -6.61 24.56 -6.63
C ARG A 217 -7.64 25.67 -6.72
N GLU A 218 -8.43 25.90 -5.68
CA GLU A 218 -9.54 26.88 -5.72
C GLU A 218 -9.03 28.33 -5.75
N ASN A 219 -8.16 28.70 -4.82
CA ASN A 219 -7.71 30.07 -4.60
C ASN A 219 -6.60 30.54 -5.56
N ARG A 220 -5.88 29.59 -6.18
CA ARG A 220 -4.65 29.89 -6.94
C ARG A 220 -4.54 29.16 -8.29
N GLY A 221 -5.36 28.15 -8.55
CA GLY A 221 -5.33 27.41 -9.83
C GLY A 221 -3.97 26.78 -10.18
N LEU A 222 -3.11 26.50 -9.18
CA LEU A 222 -1.75 26.02 -9.43
C LEU A 222 -1.69 24.55 -9.78
N VAL A 223 -2.63 23.76 -9.26
CA VAL A 223 -2.65 22.30 -9.38
C VAL A 223 -3.99 21.81 -9.89
N TYR A 224 -3.96 20.74 -10.70
CA TYR A 224 -5.18 20.01 -11.05
C TYR A 224 -5.63 19.09 -9.90
N TYR A 225 -4.69 18.43 -9.23
CA TYR A 225 -4.98 17.66 -8.02
C TYR A 225 -3.88 17.86 -6.98
N VAL A 226 -4.26 17.70 -5.72
CA VAL A 226 -3.35 17.56 -4.59
C VAL A 226 -3.94 16.52 -3.64
N SER A 227 -3.09 15.69 -3.06
CA SER A 227 -3.47 14.71 -2.05
C SER A 227 -2.36 14.56 -1.03
N SER A 228 -2.72 14.25 0.21
CA SER A 228 -1.77 13.91 1.26
C SER A 228 -2.15 12.60 1.93
N SER A 229 -1.16 11.81 2.34
CA SER A 229 -1.41 10.53 3.00
C SER A 229 -0.32 10.17 3.99
N PHE A 230 -0.72 9.44 5.03
CA PHE A 230 0.18 8.79 5.98
C PHE A 230 0.20 7.30 5.69
N ASN A 231 1.39 6.75 5.44
CA ASN A 231 1.62 5.32 5.42
C ASN A 231 2.34 4.94 6.72
N ILE A 232 1.58 4.62 7.78
CA ILE A 232 2.13 4.31 9.11
C ILE A 232 2.07 2.80 9.34
N GLY A 233 3.24 2.15 9.26
CA GLY A 233 3.39 0.71 9.42
C GLY A 233 3.83 0.28 10.82
N LYS A 234 4.19 -1.00 10.96
CA LYS A 234 4.72 -1.57 12.21
C LYS A 234 6.06 -0.96 12.64
N HIS A 235 6.97 -0.76 11.67
CA HIS A 235 8.36 -0.34 11.94
C HIS A 235 8.82 0.87 11.13
N ARG A 236 8.14 1.15 10.03
CA ARG A 236 8.47 2.25 9.10
C ARG A 236 7.21 3.01 8.79
N SER A 237 7.35 4.33 8.69
CA SER A 237 6.25 5.22 8.39
C SER A 237 6.70 6.36 7.50
N THR A 238 5.86 6.76 6.56
CA THR A 238 6.07 7.92 5.68
C THR A 238 4.85 8.83 5.69
N TYR A 239 5.10 10.12 5.45
CA TYR A 239 4.07 11.08 5.05
C TYR A 239 4.39 11.58 3.66
N GLU A 240 3.37 11.63 2.80
CA GLU A 240 3.52 11.99 1.39
C GLU A 240 2.48 13.02 0.97
N VAL A 241 2.90 13.99 0.15
CA VAL A 241 2.02 14.92 -0.56
C VAL A 241 2.30 14.80 -2.06
N ASN A 242 1.26 14.54 -2.83
CA ASN A 242 1.32 14.36 -4.28
C ASN A 242 0.48 15.44 -4.96
N TYR A 243 1.05 16.11 -5.97
CA TYR A 243 0.32 17.06 -6.80
C TYR A 243 0.84 17.09 -8.24
N ALA A 244 0.04 17.66 -9.15
CA ALA A 244 0.47 17.96 -10.50
C ALA A 244 0.18 19.42 -10.86
N CYS A 245 1.17 20.07 -11.46
CA CYS A 245 1.13 21.49 -11.83
C CYS A 245 1.98 21.76 -13.07
N ASP A 246 1.80 22.91 -13.71
CA ASP A 246 2.73 23.34 -14.77
C ASP A 246 4.14 23.57 -14.18
N PRO A 247 5.21 23.32 -14.96
CA PRO A 247 6.58 23.37 -14.42
C PRO A 247 6.98 24.67 -13.68
N PRO A 248 6.56 25.88 -14.12
CA PRO A 248 6.85 27.11 -13.38
C PRO A 248 6.19 27.20 -12.00
N ASN A 249 5.20 26.34 -11.70
CA ASN A 249 4.41 26.39 -10.47
C ASN A 249 4.92 25.43 -9.37
N VAL A 250 5.89 24.57 -9.66
CA VAL A 250 6.38 23.55 -8.70
C VAL A 250 6.82 24.15 -7.36
N SER A 251 7.64 25.20 -7.39
CA SER A 251 8.16 25.86 -6.19
C SER A 251 7.06 26.59 -5.41
N LYS A 252 6.14 27.27 -6.13
CA LYS A 252 4.98 27.96 -5.54
C LYS A 252 4.05 26.98 -4.83
N ALA A 253 3.73 25.85 -5.48
CA ALA A 253 2.89 24.80 -4.90
C ALA A 253 3.54 24.18 -3.66
N ARG A 254 4.84 23.84 -3.72
CA ARG A 254 5.59 23.35 -2.55
C ARG A 254 5.54 24.32 -1.37
N ALA A 255 5.71 25.62 -1.63
CA ALA A 255 5.69 26.63 -0.58
C ALA A 255 4.34 26.66 0.16
N ILE A 256 3.23 26.52 -0.57
CA ILE A 256 1.88 26.43 0.02
C ILE A 256 1.73 25.15 0.84
N VAL A 257 2.16 23.99 0.33
CA VAL A 257 2.13 22.72 1.08
C VAL A 257 2.87 22.87 2.43
N VAL A 258 4.10 23.41 2.39
CA VAL A 258 4.92 23.59 3.60
C VAL A 258 4.27 24.60 4.56
N ARG A 259 3.71 25.69 4.04
CA ARG A 259 2.98 26.69 4.84
C ARG A 259 1.80 26.04 5.58
N ASP A 260 0.97 25.28 4.89
CA ASP A 260 -0.25 24.70 5.48
C ASP A 260 0.09 23.63 6.53
N LEU A 261 1.14 22.86 6.30
CA LEU A 261 1.71 21.96 7.30
C LEU A 261 2.20 22.71 8.53
N LYS A 262 2.96 23.80 8.36
CA LYS A 262 3.42 24.64 9.49
C LYS A 262 2.23 25.29 10.21
N GLN A 263 1.16 25.64 9.52
CA GLN A 263 -0.08 26.10 10.17
C GLN A 263 -0.75 25.00 10.99
N MET A 264 -0.78 23.75 10.51
CA MET A 264 -1.28 22.62 11.30
C MET A 264 -0.43 22.36 12.57
N GLN A 265 0.86 22.70 12.54
CA GLN A 265 1.76 22.61 13.70
C GLN A 265 1.54 23.76 14.69
N ASN A 266 1.34 24.98 14.20
CA ASN A 266 1.37 26.20 15.01
C ASN A 266 -0.01 26.73 15.40
N SER A 267 -1.07 26.24 14.78
CA SER A 267 -2.44 26.68 15.04
C SER A 267 -3.39 25.50 15.18
N LYS A 268 -4.41 25.66 16.04
CA LYS A 268 -5.49 24.69 16.13
C LYS A 268 -6.34 24.75 14.86
N VAL A 269 -6.79 23.59 14.38
CA VAL A 269 -7.85 23.54 13.36
C VAL A 269 -9.13 24.16 13.93
N THR A 270 -9.93 24.78 13.07
CA THR A 270 -11.20 25.39 13.47
C THR A 270 -12.22 24.31 13.86
N ASN A 271 -13.26 24.69 14.61
CA ASN A 271 -14.34 23.77 14.96
C ASN A 271 -15.07 23.22 13.73
N ASN A 272 -15.22 24.04 12.69
CA ASN A 272 -15.86 23.63 11.43
C ASN A 272 -15.01 22.60 10.68
N GLU A 273 -13.71 22.84 10.54
CA GLU A 273 -12.78 21.88 9.94
C GLU A 273 -12.76 20.57 10.72
N LEU A 274 -12.71 20.63 12.05
CA LEU A 274 -12.72 19.44 12.89
C LEU A 274 -14.02 18.65 12.73
N LYS A 275 -15.18 19.33 12.74
CA LYS A 275 -16.49 18.70 12.55
C LYS A 275 -16.57 18.01 11.19
N GLN A 276 -16.13 18.69 10.14
CA GLN A 276 -16.11 18.14 8.79
C GLN A 276 -15.18 16.93 8.70
N ALA A 277 -13.93 17.04 9.18
CA ALA A 277 -12.98 15.94 9.16
C ALA A 277 -13.48 14.70 9.92
N LYS A 278 -14.15 14.88 11.06
CA LYS A 278 -14.81 13.79 11.80
C LYS A 278 -15.93 13.14 10.99
N ALA A 279 -16.79 13.94 10.35
CA ALA A 279 -17.87 13.40 9.52
C ALA A 279 -17.32 12.58 8.35
N MET A 280 -16.27 13.07 7.70
CA MET A 280 -15.62 12.39 6.58
C MET A 280 -15.00 11.06 7.00
N ILE A 281 -14.13 11.07 8.03
CA ILE A 281 -13.42 9.84 8.42
C ILE A 281 -14.37 8.77 8.96
N LEU A 282 -15.45 9.16 9.65
CA LEU A 282 -16.48 8.21 10.12
C LEU A 282 -17.25 7.61 8.95
N ARG A 283 -17.51 8.39 7.89
CA ARG A 283 -18.12 7.88 6.66
C ARG A 283 -17.17 6.95 5.90
N ASP A 284 -15.90 7.29 5.83
CA ASP A 284 -14.88 6.47 5.16
C ASP A 284 -14.71 5.12 5.84
N ILE A 285 -14.80 5.05 7.17
CA ILE A 285 -14.81 3.78 7.90
C ILE A 285 -15.95 2.89 7.40
N GLN A 286 -17.18 3.40 7.28
CA GLN A 286 -18.33 2.63 6.79
C GLN A 286 -18.15 2.21 5.32
N LEU A 287 -17.70 3.13 4.46
CA LEU A 287 -17.49 2.86 3.04
C LEU A 287 -16.38 1.83 2.81
N SER A 288 -15.36 1.79 3.67
CA SER A 288 -14.29 0.80 3.63
C SER A 288 -14.77 -0.63 3.89
N GLU A 289 -16.00 -0.81 4.40
CA GLU A 289 -16.61 -2.11 4.70
C GLU A 289 -17.87 -2.39 3.85
N SER A 290 -18.00 -1.70 2.71
CA SER A 290 -19.19 -1.77 1.84
C SER A 290 -19.26 -2.98 0.91
N SER A 291 -18.21 -3.81 0.83
CA SER A 291 -18.20 -5.02 0.00
C SER A 291 -17.53 -6.19 0.71
N ILE A 292 -17.89 -7.43 0.35
CA ILE A 292 -17.26 -8.66 0.89
C ILE A 292 -15.74 -8.63 0.72
N GLY A 293 -15.25 -8.18 -0.44
CA GLY A 293 -13.81 -8.07 -0.72
C GLY A 293 -13.13 -7.03 0.18
N SER A 294 -13.78 -5.87 0.40
CA SER A 294 -13.24 -4.83 1.27
C SER A 294 -13.19 -5.27 2.73
N ILE A 295 -14.22 -5.97 3.23
CA ILE A 295 -14.25 -6.52 4.59
C ILE A 295 -13.16 -7.58 4.74
N ALA A 296 -13.02 -8.51 3.78
CA ALA A 296 -12.01 -9.56 3.84
C ALA A 296 -10.59 -8.98 3.84
N GLY A 297 -10.32 -8.01 2.96
CA GLY A 297 -9.05 -7.27 2.93
C GLY A 297 -8.79 -6.50 4.22
N GLY A 298 -9.81 -5.88 4.81
CA GLY A 298 -9.72 -5.17 6.08
C GLY A 298 -9.36 -6.09 7.25
N LEU A 299 -10.03 -7.23 7.39
CA LEU A 299 -9.70 -8.24 8.40
C LEU A 299 -8.30 -8.82 8.20
N LEU A 300 -7.92 -9.12 6.96
CA LEU A 300 -6.57 -9.61 6.63
C LEU A 300 -5.51 -8.58 7.03
N SER A 301 -5.68 -7.32 6.65
CA SER A 301 -4.77 -6.23 7.01
C SER A 301 -4.64 -6.08 8.53
N ARG A 302 -5.76 -6.10 9.26
CA ARG A 302 -5.77 -6.00 10.73
C ARG A 302 -5.04 -7.17 11.38
N SER A 303 -5.29 -8.40 10.94
CA SER A 303 -4.57 -9.59 11.41
C SER A 303 -3.06 -9.47 11.18
N LEU A 304 -2.64 -9.12 9.95
CA LEU A 304 -1.23 -8.95 9.60
C LEU A 304 -0.53 -7.84 10.38
N LEU A 305 -1.27 -6.78 10.74
CA LEU A 305 -0.79 -5.67 11.56
C LEU A 305 -0.82 -5.95 13.07
N GLY A 306 -1.44 -7.05 13.51
CA GLY A 306 -1.64 -7.35 14.94
C GLY A 306 -2.67 -6.43 15.60
N LEU A 307 -3.65 -5.95 14.84
CA LEU A 307 -4.73 -5.08 15.32
C LEU A 307 -5.97 -5.90 15.68
N PRO A 308 -6.80 -5.42 16.64
CA PRO A 308 -8.11 -6.01 16.88
C PRO A 308 -8.97 -6.05 15.61
N LEU A 309 -9.72 -7.13 15.38
CA LEU A 309 -10.56 -7.25 14.19
C LEU A 309 -11.68 -6.19 14.15
N ASN A 310 -12.13 -5.73 15.33
CA ASN A 310 -13.09 -4.63 15.51
C ASN A 310 -12.41 -3.24 15.58
N GLU A 311 -11.17 -3.10 15.12
CA GLU A 311 -10.47 -1.82 15.07
C GLU A 311 -11.26 -0.67 14.41
N PRO A 312 -12.08 -0.86 13.36
CA PRO A 312 -12.92 0.22 12.82
C PRO A 312 -13.81 0.89 13.87
N THR A 313 -14.42 0.09 14.74
CA THR A 313 -15.26 0.57 15.84
C THR A 313 -14.44 1.30 16.89
N ILE A 314 -13.26 0.76 17.25
CA ILE A 314 -12.32 1.40 18.20
C ILE A 314 -11.83 2.74 17.64
N ALA A 315 -11.48 2.77 16.35
CA ALA A 315 -11.04 3.97 15.64
C ALA A 315 -12.13 5.03 15.62
N ALA A 316 -13.37 4.68 15.27
CA ALA A 316 -14.51 5.59 15.28
C ALA A 316 -14.71 6.25 16.67
N ALA A 317 -14.67 5.45 17.75
CA ALA A 317 -14.77 5.95 19.12
C ALA A 317 -13.62 6.90 19.49
N ARG A 318 -12.40 6.63 19.00
CA ARG A 318 -11.23 7.51 19.18
C ARG A 318 -11.41 8.82 18.42
N TYR A 319 -11.81 8.78 17.15
CA TYR A 319 -12.02 9.98 16.33
C TYR A 319 -13.08 10.92 16.89
N ILE A 320 -14.18 10.38 17.43
CA ILE A 320 -15.23 11.18 18.07
C ILE A 320 -14.67 11.99 19.25
N LYS A 321 -13.79 11.39 20.06
CA LYS A 321 -13.21 12.01 21.26
C LYS A 321 -12.06 12.99 20.99
N LEU A 322 -11.41 12.90 19.82
CA LEU A 322 -10.27 13.77 19.48
C LEU A 322 -10.67 15.25 19.38
N ASN A 323 -9.76 16.14 19.76
CA ASN A 323 -9.92 17.59 19.66
C ASN A 323 -8.79 18.26 18.86
N ALA A 324 -8.98 19.54 18.53
CA ALA A 324 -8.05 20.31 17.70
C ALA A 324 -6.64 20.45 18.31
N LYS A 325 -6.52 20.49 19.64
CA LYS A 325 -5.21 20.57 20.33
C LYS A 325 -4.41 19.27 20.15
N GLN A 326 -5.08 18.12 20.14
CA GLN A 326 -4.41 16.84 19.90
C GLN A 326 -3.89 16.71 18.47
N ILE A 327 -4.66 17.20 17.47
CA ILE A 327 -4.22 17.27 16.07
C ILE A 327 -2.97 18.15 15.97
N GLN A 328 -3.03 19.37 16.51
CA GLN A 328 -1.90 20.30 16.51
C GLN A 328 -0.65 19.69 17.14
N LYS A 329 -0.79 19.09 18.34
CA LYS A 329 0.31 18.44 19.06
C LYS A 329 0.92 17.29 18.25
N ALA A 330 0.09 16.47 17.60
CA ALA A 330 0.58 15.36 16.78
C ALA A 330 1.33 15.86 15.55
N TYR A 331 0.79 16.85 14.83
CA TYR A 331 1.46 17.44 13.65
C TYR A 331 2.78 18.12 14.02
N SER A 332 2.82 18.86 15.13
CA SER A 332 4.04 19.50 15.64
C SER A 332 5.11 18.49 16.06
N LYS A 333 4.69 17.36 16.64
CA LYS A 333 5.61 16.31 17.13
C LYS A 333 6.20 15.45 16.03
N TRP A 334 5.41 15.09 15.02
CA TRP A 334 5.76 14.01 14.10
C TRP A 334 6.17 14.44 12.70
N LEU A 335 5.66 15.58 12.20
CA LEU A 335 6.00 16.05 10.86
C LEU A 335 7.17 17.03 10.90
N HIS A 336 8.04 16.94 9.90
CA HIS A 336 9.19 17.81 9.74
C HIS A 336 9.23 18.31 8.28
N PRO A 337 8.37 19.28 7.89
CA PRO A 337 8.25 19.71 6.49
C PRO A 337 9.57 20.16 5.83
N ASP A 338 10.55 20.59 6.64
CA ASP A 338 11.89 20.98 6.19
C ASP A 338 12.76 19.76 5.79
N ASN A 339 12.36 18.54 6.16
CA ASN A 339 13.00 17.28 5.78
C ASN A 339 12.46 16.69 4.47
N PHE A 340 11.50 17.33 3.79
CA PHE A 340 10.93 16.73 2.59
C PHE A 340 11.99 16.39 1.53
N VAL A 341 11.96 15.15 1.06
CA VAL A 341 12.49 14.82 -0.26
C VAL A 341 11.46 15.21 -1.30
N GLN A 342 11.90 15.79 -2.40
CA GLN A 342 11.08 16.12 -3.55
C GLN A 342 11.53 15.30 -4.74
N VAL A 343 10.60 14.57 -5.36
CA VAL A 343 10.82 13.98 -6.68
C VAL A 343 9.83 14.59 -7.66
N THR A 344 10.36 15.26 -8.68
CA THR A 344 9.58 15.86 -9.76
C THR A 344 9.74 15.02 -11.01
N GLN A 345 8.63 14.67 -11.66
CA GLN A 345 8.61 13.95 -12.93
C GLN A 345 7.88 14.76 -14.01
N GLY A 346 8.58 15.18 -15.06
CA GLY A 346 7.95 15.94 -16.13
C GLY A 346 8.87 16.35 -17.28
N PRO A 347 8.41 17.25 -18.16
CA PRO A 347 8.95 17.40 -19.52
C PRO A 347 10.41 17.85 -19.59
N ASN A 348 10.84 18.68 -18.65
CA ASN A 348 12.13 19.37 -18.75
C ASN A 348 13.07 18.97 -17.61
N PRO A 349 14.29 18.50 -17.90
CA PRO A 349 15.40 18.64 -16.97
C PRO A 349 15.77 20.14 -16.95
N LYS A 350 15.52 20.85 -15.85
CA LYS A 350 16.17 22.13 -15.60
C LYS A 350 17.24 21.93 -14.55
#